data_AF-A0A2U1VH49-F1
#
_entry.id   AF-A0A2U1VH49-F1
#
_cell.length_a   1.000
_cell.length_b   1.000
_cell.length_c   1.000
_cell.angle_alpha   90.00
_cell.angle_beta   90.00
_cell.angle_gamma   90.00
#
_symmetry.space_group_name_H-M   'P 1'
#
loop_
_entity.id
_entity.type
_entity.pdbx_description
1 polymer ?
#
loop_
_entity_poly.entity_id
_entity_poly.type
_entity_poly.pdbx_seq_one_letter_code
_entity_poly.pdbx_strand_id
1 'polypeptide(L)'
;MPLTTPAILSALTGAYRLARFDRAGMEFFDRTPDGALNSFYAAVVVLPAYALLLAIRLWDQLGDTPILQLLTVEGIAYVVSWTAFPLALFRVATLMGKAPLYPGALTAYNWSAVIQMAIYLPTILLSVSGLLPPPVSEGLVFGVMMAMLTYQWFVLRTALSLPGLAAGALVVLDLFLSAAISDLADGML
;
A
#
# COMPACT_ATOMS: atom_id res chain seq x y z
N MET A 1 17.88 5.59 -11.38
CA MET A 1 17.44 6.78 -12.16
C MET A 1 15.97 7.01 -11.86
N PRO A 2 15.47 8.26 -11.81
CA PRO A 2 14.04 8.49 -11.68
C PRO A 2 13.30 7.84 -12.86
N LEU A 3 12.14 7.25 -12.58
CA LEU A 3 11.30 6.67 -13.62
C LEU A 3 10.84 7.75 -14.61
N THR A 4 10.76 7.39 -15.88
CA THR A 4 10.20 8.28 -16.90
C THR A 4 8.70 8.43 -16.71
N THR A 5 8.14 9.60 -17.08
CA THR A 5 6.68 9.83 -17.02
C THR A 5 5.86 8.76 -17.74
N PRO A 6 6.24 8.29 -18.96
CA PRO A 6 5.52 7.20 -19.63
C PRO A 6 5.52 5.89 -18.84
N ALA A 7 6.64 5.55 -18.16
CA ALA A 7 6.71 4.35 -17.33
C ALA A 7 5.77 4.43 -16.13
N ILE A 8 5.70 5.60 -15.47
CA ILE A 8 4.76 5.85 -14.37
C ILE A 8 3.31 5.71 -14.86
N LEU A 9 2.96 6.34 -15.98
CA LEU A 9 1.61 6.27 -16.54
C LEU A 9 1.21 4.84 -16.94
N SER A 10 2.14 4.07 -17.52
CA SER A 10 1.93 2.65 -17.82
C SER A 10 1.63 1.86 -16.56
N ALA A 11 2.44 2.03 -15.51
CA ALA A 11 2.27 1.32 -14.26
C ALA A 11 0.96 1.68 -13.54
N LEU A 12 0.59 2.97 -13.51
CA LEU A 12 -0.69 3.43 -12.99
C LEU A 12 -1.88 2.87 -13.80
N THR A 13 -1.73 2.77 -15.12
CA THR A 13 -2.75 2.15 -15.99
C THR A 13 -2.92 0.66 -15.65
N GLY A 14 -1.82 -0.07 -15.45
CA GLY A 14 -1.84 -1.46 -15.01
C GLY A 14 -2.52 -1.63 -13.65
N ALA A 15 -2.15 -0.81 -12.68
CA ALA A 15 -2.73 -0.84 -11.34
C ALA A 15 -4.23 -0.53 -11.35
N TYR A 16 -4.65 0.48 -12.11
CA TYR A 16 -6.06 0.83 -12.28
C TYR A 16 -6.87 -0.29 -12.94
N ARG A 17 -6.32 -0.97 -13.96
CA ARG A 17 -6.97 -2.16 -14.55
C ARG A 17 -7.15 -3.27 -13.52
N LEU A 18 -6.12 -3.54 -12.71
CA LEU A 18 -6.24 -4.50 -11.61
C LEU A 18 -7.31 -4.11 -10.59
N ALA A 19 -7.49 -2.81 -10.31
CA ALA A 19 -8.55 -2.32 -9.39
C ALA A 19 -9.96 -2.58 -9.93
N ARG A 20 -10.10 -2.71 -11.25
CA ARG A 20 -11.33 -3.13 -11.93
C ARG A 20 -11.46 -4.64 -12.09
N PHE A 21 -10.63 -5.42 -11.39
CA PHE A 21 -10.54 -6.87 -11.50
C PHE A 21 -10.15 -7.37 -12.92
N ASP A 22 -9.47 -6.53 -13.72
CA ASP A 22 -8.93 -6.91 -15.02
C ASP A 22 -7.49 -7.41 -14.89
N ARG A 23 -7.30 -8.72 -15.11
CA ARG A 23 -6.00 -9.39 -15.01
C ARG A 23 -4.99 -8.91 -16.06
N ALA A 24 -5.45 -8.38 -17.20
CA ALA A 24 -4.59 -7.83 -18.24
C ALA A 24 -3.79 -6.61 -17.75
N GLY A 25 -4.16 -6.02 -16.60
CA GLY A 25 -3.33 -5.00 -15.95
C GLY A 25 -1.89 -5.47 -15.67
N MET A 26 -1.66 -6.77 -15.50
CA MET A 26 -0.31 -7.31 -15.30
C MET A 26 0.64 -7.13 -16.50
N GLU A 27 0.10 -6.90 -17.71
CA GLU A 27 0.87 -6.73 -18.94
C GLU A 27 1.57 -5.36 -19.01
N PHE A 28 1.15 -4.40 -18.19
CA PHE A 28 1.67 -3.03 -18.16
C PHE A 28 2.90 -2.87 -17.24
N PHE A 29 3.25 -3.91 -16.48
CA PHE A 29 4.35 -3.89 -15.53
C PHE A 29 5.60 -4.50 -16.12
N ASP A 30 6.75 -3.92 -15.79
CA ASP A 30 8.03 -4.59 -15.92
C ASP A 30 8.15 -5.65 -14.80
N ARG A 31 8.23 -6.91 -15.21
CA ARG A 31 8.25 -8.09 -14.34
C ARG A 31 9.66 -8.65 -14.15
N THR A 32 10.68 -7.86 -14.49
CA THR A 32 12.09 -8.17 -14.19
C THR A 32 12.47 -7.72 -12.77
N PRO A 33 13.61 -8.19 -12.23
CA PRO A 33 14.14 -7.69 -10.96
C PRO A 33 14.35 -6.17 -10.94
N ASP A 34 14.81 -5.59 -12.06
CA ASP A 34 15.00 -4.14 -12.19
C ASP A 34 13.66 -3.40 -12.16
N GLY A 35 12.64 -3.92 -12.85
CA GLY A 35 11.27 -3.42 -12.78
C GLY A 35 10.72 -3.39 -11.34
N ALA A 36 11.00 -4.45 -10.58
CA ALA A 36 10.58 -4.56 -9.19
C ALA A 36 11.29 -3.55 -8.28
N LEU A 37 12.61 -3.34 -8.44
CA LEU A 37 13.33 -2.29 -7.73
C LEU A 37 12.83 -0.89 -8.10
N ASN A 38 12.59 -0.65 -9.38
CA ASN A 38 12.06 0.63 -9.86
C ASN A 38 10.64 0.91 -9.33
N SER A 39 9.84 -0.13 -9.06
CA SER A 39 8.49 0.02 -8.53
C SER A 39 8.41 0.68 -7.14
N PHE A 40 9.50 0.68 -6.36
CA PHE A 40 9.58 1.42 -5.10
C PHE A 40 9.47 2.94 -5.28
N TYR A 41 9.60 3.45 -6.51
CA TYR A 41 9.25 4.83 -6.80
C TYR A 41 7.78 5.16 -6.46
N ALA A 42 6.89 4.15 -6.43
CA ALA A 42 5.53 4.30 -5.92
C ALA A 42 5.49 4.87 -4.49
N ALA A 43 6.47 4.53 -3.64
CA ALA A 43 6.61 5.11 -2.30
C ALA A 43 6.78 6.63 -2.39
N VAL A 44 7.69 7.10 -3.25
CA VAL A 44 7.90 8.54 -3.45
C VAL A 44 6.63 9.25 -3.93
N VAL A 45 5.83 8.60 -4.79
CA VAL A 45 4.54 9.13 -5.26
C VAL A 45 3.51 9.21 -4.13
N VAL A 46 3.47 8.21 -3.25
CA VAL A 46 2.54 8.13 -2.11
C VAL A 46 2.95 9.05 -0.96
N LEU A 47 4.24 9.33 -0.80
CA LEU A 47 4.81 10.05 0.35
C LEU A 47 4.10 11.38 0.67
N PRO A 48 3.77 12.28 -0.29
CA PRO A 48 3.08 13.53 0.04
C PRO A 48 1.67 13.30 0.61
N ALA A 49 0.94 12.32 0.08
CA ALA A 49 -0.39 11.95 0.57
C ALA A 49 -0.31 11.32 1.97
N TYR A 50 0.69 10.47 2.20
CA TYR A 50 0.96 9.89 3.51
C TYR A 50 1.32 10.96 4.55
N ALA A 51 2.19 11.92 4.21
CA ALA A 51 2.55 13.02 5.11
C ALA A 51 1.33 13.88 5.50
N LEU A 52 0.39 14.09 4.57
CA LEU A 52 -0.87 14.77 4.89
C LEU A 52 -1.76 13.95 5.82
N LEU A 53 -1.91 12.64 5.59
CA LEU A 53 -2.65 11.76 6.49
C LEU A 53 -2.03 11.74 7.90
N LEU A 54 -0.71 11.72 7.97
CA LEU A 54 0.03 11.76 9.23
C LEU A 54 -0.23 13.07 9.97
N ALA A 55 -0.19 14.21 9.28
CA ALA A 55 -0.49 15.51 9.87
C ALA A 55 -1.93 15.60 10.41
N ILE A 56 -2.90 14.95 9.73
CA ILE A 56 -4.29 14.86 10.22
C ILE A 56 -4.37 13.98 11.47
N ARG A 57 -3.73 12.80 11.43
CA ARG A 57 -3.78 11.81 12.51
C ARG A 57 -3.13 12.31 13.80
N LEU A 58 -1.97 12.96 13.67
CA LEU A 58 -1.16 13.40 14.81
C LEU A 58 -1.41 14.87 15.18
N TRP A 59 -2.40 15.52 14.57
CA TRP A 59 -2.66 16.95 14.78
C TRP A 59 -2.74 17.34 16.26
N ASP A 60 -3.46 16.54 17.04
CA ASP A 60 -3.68 16.78 18.47
C ASP A 60 -2.45 16.41 19.34
N GLN A 61 -1.50 15.63 18.81
CA GLN A 61 -0.29 15.16 19.51
C GLN A 61 0.94 16.05 19.26
N LEU A 62 0.87 16.96 18.28
CA LEU A 62 1.98 17.87 17.92
C LEU A 62 2.48 18.75 19.08
N GLY A 63 1.69 18.89 20.16
CA GLY A 63 2.07 19.64 21.35
C GLY A 63 2.94 18.87 22.35
N ASP A 64 2.84 17.55 22.39
CA ASP A 64 3.41 16.72 23.46
C ASP A 64 4.71 16.01 23.04
N THR A 65 4.91 15.78 21.75
CA THR A 65 6.08 15.06 21.22
C THR A 65 7.01 15.99 20.42
N PRO A 66 8.33 15.99 20.67
CA PRO A 66 9.28 16.78 19.88
C PRO A 66 9.21 16.45 18.38
N ILE A 67 9.14 17.48 17.53
CA ILE A 67 8.96 17.30 16.08
C ILE A 67 10.03 16.43 15.42
N LEU A 68 11.28 16.48 15.91
CA LEU A 68 12.37 15.65 15.40
C LEU A 68 12.17 14.16 15.72
N GLN A 69 11.63 13.85 16.90
CA GLN A 69 11.28 12.49 17.29
C GLN A 69 10.15 11.97 16.38
N LEU A 70 9.09 12.76 16.20
CA LEU A 70 7.98 12.43 15.32
C LEU A 70 8.44 12.13 13.89
N LEU A 71 9.22 13.03 13.29
CA LEU A 71 9.75 12.83 11.93
C LEU A 71 10.66 11.61 11.81
N THR A 72 11.44 11.32 12.86
CA THR A 72 12.36 10.17 12.85
C THR A 72 11.61 8.85 12.95
N VAL A 73 10.69 8.73 13.92
CA VAL A 73 9.91 7.52 14.16
C VAL A 73 9.01 7.23 12.95
N GLU A 74 8.25 8.21 12.48
CA GLU A 74 7.33 8.03 11.35
C GLU A 74 8.07 7.86 10.02
N GLY A 75 9.22 8.53 9.84
CA GLY A 75 10.08 8.31 8.68
C GLY A 75 10.61 6.88 8.60
N ILE A 76 11.02 6.30 9.74
CA ILE A 76 11.47 4.91 9.82
C ILE A 76 10.28 3.97 9.62
N ALA A 77 9.15 4.20 10.29
CA ALA A 77 7.93 3.40 10.15
C ALA A 77 7.45 3.36 8.70
N TYR A 78 7.53 4.49 7.99
CA TYR A 78 7.25 4.57 6.56
C TYR A 78 8.18 3.65 5.75
N VAL A 79 9.50 3.78 5.90
CA VAL A 79 10.46 2.91 5.17
C VAL A 79 10.25 1.43 5.48
N VAL A 80 9.99 1.09 6.74
CA VAL A 80 9.73 -0.29 7.18
C VAL A 80 8.43 -0.82 6.58
N SER A 81 7.35 -0.03 6.56
CA SER A 81 6.06 -0.46 5.97
C SER A 81 6.18 -0.76 4.48
N TRP A 82 7.02 -0.01 3.74
CA TRP A 82 7.29 -0.30 2.33
C TRP A 82 8.15 -1.54 2.09
N THR A 83 8.89 -2.04 3.07
CA THR A 83 9.88 -3.12 2.87
C THR A 83 9.54 -4.42 3.58
N ALA A 84 8.81 -4.36 4.70
CA ALA A 84 8.46 -5.51 5.52
C ALA A 84 7.65 -6.57 4.76
N PHE A 85 6.54 -6.16 4.13
CA PHE A 85 5.72 -7.10 3.37
C PHE A 85 6.40 -7.59 2.09
N PRO A 86 7.07 -6.76 1.27
CA PRO A 86 7.86 -7.25 0.14
C PRO A 86 8.90 -8.33 0.50
N LEU A 87 9.55 -8.20 1.65
CA LEU A 87 10.51 -9.20 2.13
C LEU A 87 9.79 -10.49 2.55
N ALA A 88 8.69 -10.39 3.28
CA ALA A 88 7.87 -11.53 3.65
C ALA A 88 7.31 -12.24 2.41
N LEU A 89 6.81 -11.48 1.44
CA LEU A 89 6.29 -11.96 0.16
C LEU A 89 7.36 -12.71 -0.64
N PHE A 90 8.60 -12.22 -0.68
CA PHE A 90 9.70 -12.93 -1.32
C PHE A 90 9.92 -14.31 -0.72
N ARG A 91 9.96 -14.38 0.62
CA ARG A 91 10.15 -15.64 1.33
C ARG A 91 9.00 -16.60 1.08
N VAL A 92 7.76 -16.14 1.21
CA VAL A 92 6.57 -16.97 0.99
C VAL A 92 6.47 -17.41 -0.47
N ALA A 93 6.69 -16.53 -1.45
CA ALA A 93 6.72 -16.88 -2.86
C ALA A 93 7.79 -17.94 -3.17
N THR A 94 8.96 -17.84 -2.56
CA THR A 94 10.03 -18.85 -2.71
C THR A 94 9.61 -20.19 -2.13
N LEU A 95 9.04 -20.23 -0.93
CA LEU A 95 8.55 -21.46 -0.28
C LEU A 95 7.44 -22.15 -1.09
N MET A 96 6.64 -21.38 -1.82
CA MET A 96 5.58 -21.90 -2.70
C MET A 96 6.08 -22.27 -4.12
N GLY A 97 7.38 -22.16 -4.41
CA GLY A 97 7.93 -22.40 -5.75
C GLY A 97 7.53 -21.35 -6.80
N LYS A 98 7.12 -20.14 -6.35
CA LYS A 98 6.68 -19.01 -7.19
C LYS A 98 7.71 -17.88 -7.27
N ALA A 99 8.96 -18.12 -6.89
CA ALA A 99 10.04 -17.11 -6.93
C ALA A 99 10.15 -16.37 -8.28
N PRO A 100 10.00 -17.01 -9.47
CA PRO A 100 10.05 -16.30 -10.75
C PRO A 100 8.94 -15.25 -10.96
N LEU A 101 7.81 -15.38 -10.23
CA LEU A 101 6.69 -14.44 -10.30
C LEU A 101 6.83 -13.27 -9.32
N TYR A 102 7.78 -13.36 -8.38
CA TYR A 102 7.95 -12.35 -7.33
C TYR A 102 8.16 -10.94 -7.87
N PRO A 103 9.04 -10.68 -8.86
CA PRO A 103 9.28 -9.32 -9.30
C PRO A 103 8.00 -8.65 -9.84
N GLY A 104 7.23 -9.37 -10.67
CA GLY A 104 5.95 -8.87 -11.16
C GLY A 104 4.91 -8.69 -10.04
N ALA A 105 4.89 -9.55 -9.02
CA ALA A 105 4.01 -9.40 -7.87
C ALA A 105 4.37 -8.19 -7.01
N LEU A 106 5.65 -7.96 -6.76
CA LEU A 106 6.14 -6.77 -6.05
C LEU A 106 5.79 -5.49 -6.83
N THR A 107 6.06 -5.47 -8.13
CA THR A 107 5.71 -4.32 -8.97
C THR A 107 4.23 -3.99 -8.91
N ALA A 108 3.36 -4.99 -9.08
CA ALA A 108 1.92 -4.79 -9.03
C ALA A 108 1.45 -4.34 -7.63
N TYR A 109 2.01 -4.92 -6.56
CA TYR A 109 1.71 -4.53 -5.18
C TYR A 109 2.08 -3.07 -4.92
N ASN A 110 3.31 -2.66 -5.22
CA ASN A 110 3.78 -1.29 -5.00
C ASN A 110 2.95 -0.26 -5.76
N TRP A 111 2.66 -0.49 -7.05
CA TRP A 111 1.84 0.44 -7.83
C TRP A 111 0.36 0.42 -7.43
N SER A 112 -0.15 -0.70 -6.91
CA SER A 112 -1.51 -0.76 -6.37
C SER A 112 -1.70 0.15 -5.15
N ALA A 113 -0.65 0.33 -4.33
CA ALA A 113 -0.69 1.23 -3.18
C ALA A 113 -0.95 2.69 -3.59
N VAL A 114 -0.53 3.12 -4.79
CA VAL A 114 -0.84 4.46 -5.30
C VAL A 114 -2.34 4.64 -5.53
N ILE A 115 -2.98 3.63 -6.14
CA ILE A 115 -4.44 3.65 -6.39
C ILE A 115 -5.20 3.59 -5.07
N GLN A 116 -4.77 2.75 -4.14
CA GLN A 116 -5.35 2.70 -2.79
C GLN A 116 -5.25 4.06 -2.10
N MET A 117 -4.06 4.67 -2.06
CA MET A 117 -3.86 5.98 -1.44
C MET A 117 -4.73 7.07 -2.10
N ALA A 118 -4.84 7.06 -3.43
CA ALA A 118 -5.67 8.01 -4.18
C ALA A 118 -7.17 7.91 -3.84
N ILE A 119 -7.63 6.75 -3.37
CA ILE A 119 -9.01 6.55 -2.89
C ILE A 119 -9.09 6.85 -1.39
N TYR A 120 -8.13 6.35 -0.61
CA TYR A 120 -8.13 6.44 0.85
C TYR A 120 -8.08 7.88 1.35
N LEU A 121 -7.16 8.69 0.83
CA LEU A 121 -6.97 10.05 1.29
C LEU A 121 -8.25 10.90 1.15
N PRO A 122 -8.92 10.97 -0.02
CA PRO A 122 -10.21 11.66 -0.13
C PRO A 122 -11.28 11.11 0.81
N THR A 123 -11.31 9.79 1.05
CA THR A 123 -12.24 9.20 2.02
C THR A 123 -12.00 9.70 3.44
N ILE A 124 -10.74 9.76 3.88
CA ILE A 124 -10.40 10.29 5.20
C ILE A 124 -10.69 11.78 5.29
N LEU A 125 -10.34 12.58 4.27
CA LEU A 125 -10.66 14.01 4.23
C LEU A 125 -12.16 14.27 4.34
N LEU A 126 -12.98 13.49 3.63
CA LEU A 126 -14.44 13.59 3.73
C LEU A 126 -14.93 13.16 5.12
N SER A 127 -14.34 12.12 5.70
CA SER A 127 -14.68 11.64 7.04
C SER A 127 -14.44 12.69 8.12
N VAL A 128 -13.27 13.35 8.10
CA VAL A 128 -12.92 14.37 9.11
C VAL A 128 -13.54 15.75 8.83
N SER A 129 -14.09 15.97 7.64
CA SER A 129 -14.71 17.26 7.26
C SER A 129 -15.99 17.59 8.04
N GLY A 130 -16.63 16.60 8.66
CA GLY A 130 -17.94 16.76 9.32
C GLY A 130 -19.13 16.89 8.36
N LEU A 131 -18.94 16.70 7.05
CA LEU A 131 -20.02 16.80 6.06
C LEU A 131 -21.00 15.62 6.09
N LEU A 132 -20.60 14.48 6.68
CA LEU A 132 -21.41 13.27 6.78
C LEU A 132 -21.78 12.99 8.24
N PRO A 133 -22.98 12.42 8.50
CA PRO A 133 -23.30 11.88 9.82
C PRO A 133 -22.29 10.80 10.24
N PRO A 134 -21.93 10.68 11.54
CA PRO A 134 -20.88 9.76 11.98
C PRO A 134 -21.07 8.30 11.52
N PRO A 135 -22.27 7.68 11.61
CA PRO A 135 -22.46 6.30 11.16
C PRO A 135 -22.22 6.11 9.65
N VAL A 136 -22.52 7.14 8.84
CA VAL A 136 -22.30 7.11 7.38
C VAL A 136 -20.82 7.25 7.08
N SER A 137 -20.12 8.11 7.81
CA SER A 137 -18.66 8.29 7.69
C SER A 137 -17.91 7.01 8.05
N GLU A 138 -18.23 6.40 9.20
CA GLU A 138 -17.64 5.13 9.65
C GLU A 138 -17.90 4.00 8.64
N GLY A 139 -19.14 3.88 8.16
CA GLY A 139 -19.51 2.90 7.13
C GLY A 139 -18.75 3.10 5.81
N LEU A 140 -18.52 4.36 5.41
CA LEU A 140 -17.73 4.69 4.22
C LEU A 140 -16.27 4.26 4.38
N VAL A 141 -15.62 4.62 5.49
CA VAL A 141 -14.22 4.25 5.76
C VAL A 141 -14.07 2.73 5.79
N PHE A 142 -14.98 2.03 6.48
CA PHE A 142 -15.00 0.57 6.53
C PHE A 142 -15.20 -0.06 5.15
N GLY A 143 -16.14 0.45 4.35
CA GLY A 143 -16.39 -0.04 2.99
C GLY A 143 -15.17 0.14 2.08
N VAL A 144 -14.50 1.28 2.17
CA VAL A 144 -13.27 1.56 1.42
C VAL A 144 -12.12 0.65 1.86
N MET A 145 -11.98 0.40 3.17
CA MET A 145 -11.03 -0.59 3.69
C MET A 145 -11.30 -1.99 3.11
N MET A 146 -12.55 -2.46 3.12
CA MET A 146 -12.90 -3.76 2.53
C MET A 146 -12.62 -3.82 1.02
N ALA A 147 -12.86 -2.72 0.29
CA ALA A 147 -12.52 -2.62 -1.12
C ALA A 147 -11.01 -2.73 -1.37
N MET A 148 -10.19 -2.07 -0.54
CA MET A 148 -8.72 -2.14 -0.62
C MET A 148 -8.20 -3.56 -0.35
N LEU A 149 -8.72 -4.23 0.68
CA LEU A 149 -8.35 -5.62 0.97
C LEU A 149 -8.72 -6.56 -0.17
N THR A 150 -9.91 -6.37 -0.75
CA THR A 150 -10.37 -7.16 -1.90
C THR A 150 -9.49 -6.89 -3.14
N TYR A 151 -9.10 -5.64 -3.35
CA TYR A 151 -8.21 -5.26 -4.44
C TYR A 151 -6.81 -5.86 -4.27
N GLN A 152 -6.21 -5.73 -3.09
CA GLN A 152 -4.91 -6.33 -2.79
C GLN A 152 -4.94 -7.86 -2.90
N TRP A 153 -6.00 -8.49 -2.39
CA TRP A 153 -6.24 -9.92 -2.57
C TRP A 153 -6.21 -10.31 -4.05
N PHE A 154 -6.92 -9.55 -4.90
CA PHE A 154 -6.96 -9.81 -6.33
C PHE A 154 -5.60 -9.61 -7.00
N VAL A 155 -4.84 -8.56 -6.63
CA VAL A 155 -3.49 -8.29 -7.12
C VAL A 155 -2.56 -9.46 -6.81
N LEU A 156 -2.47 -9.86 -5.53
CA LEU A 156 -1.59 -10.95 -5.10
C LEU A 156 -1.99 -12.29 -5.72
N ARG A 157 -3.29 -12.57 -5.76
CA ARG A 157 -3.83 -13.77 -6.39
C ARG A 157 -3.43 -13.84 -7.86
N THR A 158 -3.60 -12.74 -8.60
CA THR A 158 -3.34 -12.69 -10.03
C THR A 158 -1.85 -12.73 -10.33
N ALA A 159 -1.05 -11.94 -9.61
CA ALA A 159 0.38 -11.79 -9.90
C ALA A 159 1.18 -13.07 -9.57
N LEU A 160 0.86 -13.74 -8.47
CA LEU A 160 1.51 -15.00 -8.08
C LEU A 160 0.77 -16.26 -8.57
N SER A 161 -0.37 -16.10 -9.26
CA SER A 161 -1.22 -17.20 -9.71
C SER A 161 -1.55 -18.18 -8.56
N LEU A 162 -2.11 -17.62 -7.49
CA LEU A 162 -2.44 -18.35 -6.26
C LEU A 162 -3.93 -18.73 -6.20
N PRO A 163 -4.30 -19.78 -5.43
CA PRO A 163 -5.68 -19.98 -5.04
C PRO A 163 -6.14 -18.84 -4.12
N GLY A 164 -7.46 -18.59 -4.10
CA GLY A 164 -8.03 -17.45 -3.38
C GLY A 164 -7.69 -17.43 -1.88
N LEU A 165 -7.69 -18.59 -1.22
CA LEU A 165 -7.37 -18.70 0.20
C LEU A 165 -5.90 -18.35 0.51
N ALA A 166 -4.96 -18.79 -0.33
CA ALA A 166 -3.54 -18.45 -0.14
C ALA A 166 -3.29 -16.95 -0.34
N ALA A 167 -3.93 -16.32 -1.32
CA ALA A 167 -3.87 -14.86 -1.48
C ALA A 167 -4.49 -14.13 -0.28
N GLY A 168 -5.58 -14.66 0.29
CA GLY A 168 -6.19 -14.12 1.50
C GLY A 168 -5.26 -14.16 2.71
N ALA A 169 -4.54 -15.27 2.90
CA ALA A 169 -3.54 -15.39 3.97
C ALA A 169 -2.41 -14.36 3.82
N LEU A 170 -1.98 -14.05 2.60
CA LEU A 170 -0.99 -12.99 2.35
C LEU A 170 -1.52 -11.59 2.70
N VAL A 171 -2.79 -11.30 2.40
CA VAL A 171 -3.41 -10.02 2.79
C VAL A 171 -3.50 -9.90 4.31
N VAL A 172 -3.87 -10.98 5.01
CA VAL A 172 -3.90 -11.00 6.48
C VAL A 172 -2.49 -10.81 7.06
N LEU A 173 -1.47 -11.43 6.46
CA LEU A 173 -0.08 -11.22 6.85
C LEU A 173 0.35 -9.76 6.67
N ASP A 174 0.00 -9.13 5.55
CA ASP A 174 0.32 -7.72 5.30
C ASP A 174 -0.37 -6.79 6.31
N LEU A 175 -1.66 -7.04 6.58
CA LEU A 175 -2.41 -6.31 7.61
C LEU A 175 -1.76 -6.43 8.98
N PHE A 176 -1.33 -7.64 9.36
CA PHE A 176 -0.67 -7.86 10.64
C PHE A 176 0.67 -7.12 10.73
N LEU A 177 1.49 -7.18 9.68
CA LEU A 177 2.77 -6.45 9.64
C LEU A 177 2.53 -4.94 9.72
N SER A 178 1.58 -4.42 8.94
CA SER A 178 1.23 -3.00 8.93
C SER A 178 0.74 -2.51 10.30
N ALA A 179 -0.14 -3.29 10.95
CA ALA A 179 -0.64 -2.98 12.29
C ALA A 179 0.49 -3.01 13.35
N ALA A 180 1.35 -4.03 13.31
CA ALA A 180 2.48 -4.14 14.25
C ALA A 180 3.50 -3.00 14.10
N ILE A 181 3.75 -2.55 12.87
CA ILE A 181 4.63 -1.39 12.61
C ILE A 181 4.00 -0.12 13.15
N SER A 182 2.69 0.09 12.92
CA SER A 182 1.98 1.26 13.43
C SER A 182 1.96 1.31 14.96
N ASP A 183 1.63 0.19 15.61
CA ASP A 183 1.57 0.10 17.07
C ASP A 183 2.94 0.35 17.72
N LEU A 184 4.01 -0.17 17.11
CA LEU A 184 5.38 0.10 17.56
C LEU A 184 5.77 1.58 17.39
N ALA A 185 5.40 2.20 16.25
CA ALA A 185 5.67 3.61 16.01
C ALA A 185 4.92 4.50 17.02
N ASP A 186 3.62 4.23 17.23
CA ASP A 186 2.78 4.96 18.17
C ASP A 186 3.31 4.84 19.61
N GLY A 187 3.81 3.66 20.02
CA GLY A 187 4.41 3.45 21.33
C GLY A 187 5.76 4.15 21.56
N MET A 188 6.35 4.72 20.51
CA MET A 188 7.60 5.49 20.56
C MET A 188 7.37 7.01 20.50
N LEU A 189 6.13 7.48 20.35
CA LEU A 189 5.74 8.90 20.32
C LEU A 189 5.13 9.35 21.64
#